data_AF-A0A950TXM1-F1
#
_entry.id   AF-A0A950TXM1-F1
#
_cell.length_a   1.000
_cell.length_b   1.000
_cell.length_c   1.000
_cell.angle_alpha   90.00
_cell.angle_beta   90.00
_cell.angle_gamma   90.00
#
_symmetry.space_group_name_H-M   'P 1'
#
loop_
_entity.id
_entity.type
_entity.pdbx_description
1 polymer ?
#
loop_
_entity_poly.entity_id
_entity_poly.type
_entity_poly.pdbx_seq_one_letter_code
_entity_poly.pdbx_strand_id
1 'polypeptide(L)'
;FIKGIRKGIEQGEYVYQRGNLLFGQGDPAASIQIDEQAVVFTMAFAKERGIWPREVKPPPGGTGGTGIIPPGPGGGSNGGGVKPPVPPPPPVPPTPPVQPLHADGVLREALIRLWEQARARKLERLANVTIRVFDAADGFRLLSVVAGVRSAEEKKVTLSGEYETAAGSTLELEYTGTPQDAAPLKDFLDPQLRAAKDKNVEVRFDLGFAAGLPMAGASAEKLTEQLTRFATGAAYVEATATVAEPAVMEAAE
;
A
#
# COMPACT_ATOMS: atom_id res chain seq x y z
N PHE A 1 1.99 -15.76 14.91
CA PHE A 1 0.64 -15.96 14.32
C PHE A 1 0.67 -15.83 12.80
N ILE A 2 1.34 -14.82 12.25
CA ILE A 2 1.48 -14.58 10.80
C ILE A 2 2.19 -15.74 10.07
N LYS A 3 3.27 -16.31 10.64
CA LYS A 3 3.88 -17.56 10.14
C LYS A 3 2.89 -18.72 10.03
N GLY A 4 1.98 -18.85 10.99
CA GLY A 4 0.94 -19.87 11.01
C GLY A 4 -0.05 -19.69 9.85
N ILE A 5 -0.49 -18.46 9.60
CA ILE A 5 -1.35 -18.12 8.45
C ILE A 5 -0.61 -18.43 7.14
N ARG A 6 0.63 -17.95 6.99
CA ARG A 6 1.43 -18.17 5.77
C ARG A 6 1.64 -19.65 5.48
N LYS A 7 2.05 -20.42 6.49
CA LYS A 7 2.24 -21.87 6.37
C LYS A 7 0.94 -22.58 6.01
N GLY A 8 -0.18 -22.18 6.62
CA GLY A 8 -1.49 -22.74 6.26
C GLY A 8 -1.92 -22.36 4.84
N ILE A 9 -1.57 -21.18 4.32
CA ILE A 9 -1.83 -20.83 2.91
C ILE A 9 -0.98 -21.69 1.96
N GLU A 10 0.31 -21.86 2.25
CA GLU A 10 1.23 -22.72 1.48
C GLU A 10 0.75 -24.18 1.45
N GLN A 11 0.25 -24.68 2.58
CA GLN A 11 -0.31 -26.02 2.73
C GLN A 11 -1.73 -26.15 2.13
N GLY A 12 -2.33 -25.05 1.68
CA GLY A 12 -3.68 -25.04 1.10
C GLY A 12 -4.81 -25.19 2.13
N GLU A 13 -4.53 -24.85 3.39
CA GLU A 13 -5.49 -24.87 4.50
C GLU A 13 -6.21 -23.53 4.67
N TYR A 14 -5.55 -22.42 4.32
CA TYR A 14 -6.10 -21.06 4.48
C TYR A 14 -6.08 -20.24 3.19
N VAL A 15 -6.94 -19.22 3.17
CA VAL A 15 -6.96 -18.14 2.18
C VAL A 15 -7.02 -16.82 2.95
N TYR A 16 -6.12 -15.89 2.62
CA TYR A 16 -6.07 -14.57 3.23
C TYR A 16 -6.70 -13.52 2.32
N GLN A 17 -7.56 -12.67 2.89
CA GLN A 17 -8.14 -11.53 2.22
C GLN A 17 -7.88 -10.25 3.01
N ARG A 18 -7.50 -9.17 2.30
CA ARG A 18 -7.45 -7.82 2.85
C ARG A 18 -7.97 -6.82 1.83
N GLY A 19 -9.16 -6.29 2.06
CA GLY A 19 -9.87 -5.47 1.05
C GLY A 19 -10.01 -6.22 -0.28
N ASN A 20 -9.35 -5.71 -1.33
CA ASN A 20 -9.35 -6.31 -2.67
C ASN A 20 -8.22 -7.34 -2.89
N LEU A 21 -7.26 -7.46 -1.97
CA LEU A 21 -6.18 -8.43 -2.06
C LEU A 21 -6.71 -9.80 -1.61
N LEU A 22 -6.55 -10.80 -2.48
CA LEU A 22 -6.80 -12.20 -2.16
C LEU A 22 -5.52 -13.01 -2.40
N PHE A 23 -5.05 -13.68 -1.36
CA PHE A 23 -3.82 -14.46 -1.33
C PHE A 23 -4.14 -15.90 -0.89
N GLY A 24 -3.95 -16.85 -1.81
CA GLY A 24 -4.20 -18.27 -1.61
C GLY A 24 -3.05 -19.14 -2.09
N GLN A 25 -3.27 -20.45 -2.04
CA GLN A 25 -2.25 -21.44 -2.39
C GLN A 25 -1.75 -21.28 -3.83
N GLY A 26 -0.43 -21.16 -4.01
CA GLY A 26 0.20 -21.03 -5.33
C GLY A 26 0.34 -19.59 -5.84
N ASP A 27 -0.17 -18.60 -5.10
CA ASP A 27 0.08 -17.20 -5.39
C ASP A 27 1.51 -16.78 -4.97
N PRO A 28 2.09 -15.75 -5.62
CA PRO A 28 3.34 -15.15 -5.15
C PRO A 28 3.16 -14.56 -3.74
N ALA A 29 4.24 -14.61 -2.95
CA ALA A 29 4.20 -14.24 -1.54
C ALA A 29 3.70 -12.80 -1.32
N ALA A 30 2.59 -12.64 -0.60
CA ALA A 30 2.03 -11.35 -0.23
C ALA A 30 2.46 -10.87 1.17
N SER A 31 2.37 -9.55 1.41
CA SER A 31 2.46 -8.98 2.76
C SER A 31 1.18 -9.27 3.53
N ILE A 32 1.29 -10.01 4.63
CA ILE A 32 0.17 -10.31 5.53
C ILE A 32 0.19 -9.27 6.64
N GLN A 33 -0.85 -8.43 6.69
CA GLN A 33 -1.08 -7.47 7.77
C GLN A 33 -2.32 -7.90 8.56
N ILE A 34 -2.30 -7.63 9.86
CA ILE A 34 -3.44 -7.91 10.74
C ILE A 34 -4.05 -6.56 11.10
N ASP A 35 -5.17 -6.24 10.46
CA ASP A 35 -5.95 -5.02 10.67
C ASP A 35 -7.46 -5.36 10.60
N GLU A 36 -8.32 -4.35 10.76
CA GLU A 36 -9.78 -4.54 10.73
C GLU A 36 -10.33 -5.03 9.38
N GLN A 37 -9.54 -4.92 8.30
CA GLN A 37 -9.90 -5.37 6.97
C GLN A 37 -9.32 -6.75 6.64
N ALA A 38 -8.52 -7.33 7.54
CA ALA A 38 -7.86 -8.61 7.37
C ALA A 38 -8.79 -9.75 7.82
N VAL A 39 -9.07 -10.66 6.90
CA VAL A 39 -9.85 -11.88 7.17
C VAL A 39 -9.08 -13.10 6.67
N VAL A 40 -9.00 -14.13 7.52
CA VAL A 40 -8.43 -15.43 7.17
C VAL A 40 -9.56 -16.44 7.08
N PHE A 41 -9.76 -17.02 5.91
CA PHE A 41 -10.74 -18.07 5.68
C PHE A 41 -10.07 -19.44 5.69
N THR A 42 -10.80 -20.46 6.14
CA THR A 42 -10.43 -21.85 5.87
C THR A 42 -10.66 -22.15 4.40
N MET A 43 -9.87 -23.06 3.82
CA MET A 43 -9.98 -23.45 2.42
C MET A 43 -11.36 -24.06 2.10
N ALA A 44 -11.94 -24.80 3.04
CA ALA A 44 -13.30 -25.33 2.91
C ALA A 44 -14.33 -24.20 2.76
N PHE A 45 -14.30 -23.23 3.68
CA PHE A 45 -15.22 -22.09 3.65
C PHE A 45 -15.04 -21.23 2.40
N ALA A 46 -13.78 -20.98 1.99
CA ALA A 46 -13.47 -20.20 0.80
C ALA A 46 -14.01 -20.87 -0.48
N LYS A 47 -13.96 -22.21 -0.58
CA LYS A 47 -14.55 -22.96 -1.70
C LYS A 47 -16.07 -22.93 -1.69
N GLU A 48 -16.70 -23.18 -0.54
CA GLU A 48 -18.16 -23.16 -0.39
C GLU A 48 -18.77 -21.80 -0.76
N ARG A 49 -18.06 -20.71 -0.46
CA ARG A 49 -18.51 -19.35 -0.72
C ARG A 49 -18.03 -18.77 -2.05
N GLY A 50 -17.33 -19.56 -2.88
CA GLY A 50 -16.82 -19.10 -4.17
C GLY A 50 -15.75 -18.00 -4.05
N ILE A 51 -15.10 -17.87 -2.89
CA ILE A 51 -13.98 -16.94 -2.66
C ILE A 51 -12.72 -17.49 -3.33
N TRP A 52 -12.54 -18.82 -3.36
CA TRP A 52 -11.38 -19.49 -3.94
C TRP A 52 -11.76 -20.81 -4.64
N PRO A 53 -11.17 -21.16 -5.81
CA PRO A 53 -10.19 -20.40 -6.59
C PRO A 53 -10.81 -19.20 -7.33
N ARG A 54 -9.98 -18.22 -7.73
CA ARG A 54 -10.44 -17.05 -8.49
C ARG A 54 -11.15 -17.52 -9.76
N GLU A 55 -12.40 -17.11 -9.97
CA GLU A 55 -13.02 -17.22 -11.28
C GLU A 55 -12.22 -16.35 -12.26
N VAL A 56 -11.48 -17.00 -13.16
CA VAL A 56 -10.83 -16.31 -14.28
C VAL A 56 -11.95 -15.85 -15.19
N LYS A 57 -12.37 -14.59 -15.06
CA LYS A 57 -13.23 -13.97 -16.06
C LYS A 57 -12.40 -13.87 -17.34
N PRO A 58 -12.74 -14.57 -18.45
CA PRO A 58 -12.01 -14.42 -19.69
C PRO A 58 -12.08 -12.95 -20.13
N PRO A 59 -11.01 -12.40 -20.74
CA PRO A 59 -10.99 -11.02 -21.19
C PRO A 59 -12.17 -10.79 -22.15
N PRO A 60 -12.84 -9.62 -22.11
CA PRO A 60 -14.03 -9.39 -22.92
C PRO A 60 -13.63 -9.35 -24.40
N GLY A 61 -13.81 -10.49 -25.08
CA GLY A 61 -13.87 -10.58 -26.52
C GLY A 61 -15.08 -9.79 -26.99
N GLY A 62 -14.85 -8.72 -27.73
CA GLY A 62 -15.91 -7.99 -28.40
C GLY A 62 -16.53 -8.84 -29.50
N THR A 63 -17.85 -8.92 -29.55
CA THR A 63 -18.64 -8.96 -30.78
C THR A 63 -20.08 -8.59 -30.42
N GLY A 64 -20.72 -7.79 -31.27
CA GLY A 64 -22.02 -7.19 -31.05
C GLY A 64 -23.19 -8.17 -31.00
N GLY A 65 -24.35 -7.63 -30.63
CA GLY A 65 -25.59 -8.38 -30.55
C GLY A 65 -26.72 -7.50 -30.05
N THR A 66 -27.34 -6.79 -30.98
CA THR A 66 -28.66 -6.14 -30.94
C THR A 66 -29.72 -6.96 -30.19
N GLY A 67 -30.57 -6.30 -29.38
CA GLY A 67 -31.63 -6.99 -28.65
C GLY A 67 -32.74 -6.11 -28.05
N ILE A 68 -33.58 -5.54 -28.91
CA ILE A 68 -35.05 -5.39 -28.80
C ILE A 68 -35.65 -4.65 -27.57
N ILE A 69 -36.25 -3.50 -27.89
CA ILE A 69 -37.24 -2.76 -27.07
C ILE A 69 -38.64 -3.36 -27.31
N PRO A 70 -39.48 -3.59 -26.28
CA PRO A 70 -40.92 -3.71 -26.46
C PRO A 70 -41.65 -2.39 -26.12
N PRO A 71 -42.62 -1.93 -26.94
CA PRO A 71 -43.45 -0.75 -26.67
C PRO A 71 -44.81 -1.13 -26.06
N GLY A 72 -45.39 -0.24 -25.25
CA GLY A 72 -46.76 -0.37 -24.75
C GLY A 72 -47.25 0.87 -23.99
N PRO A 73 -48.58 1.17 -23.96
CA PRO A 73 -49.08 2.40 -24.58
C PRO A 73 -49.96 3.30 -23.68
N GLY A 74 -50.03 4.59 -24.05
CA GLY A 74 -51.26 5.40 -24.14
C GLY A 74 -51.93 5.97 -22.88
N GLY A 75 -52.24 7.29 -22.91
CA GLY A 75 -53.44 7.83 -22.23
C GLY A 75 -53.34 9.21 -21.55
N GLY A 76 -53.64 10.27 -22.30
CA GLY A 76 -54.60 11.36 -21.97
C GLY A 76 -54.57 12.16 -20.64
N SER A 77 -54.20 13.44 -20.78
CA SER A 77 -54.97 14.67 -20.41
C SER A 77 -54.99 15.28 -18.98
N ASN A 78 -54.71 16.60 -19.00
CA ASN A 78 -55.16 17.74 -18.17
C ASN A 78 -54.65 18.01 -16.73
N GLY A 79 -53.91 19.13 -16.62
CA GLY A 79 -54.29 20.26 -15.76
C GLY A 79 -53.61 20.38 -14.39
N GLY A 80 -52.94 21.52 -14.14
CA GLY A 80 -52.64 22.01 -12.78
C GLY A 80 -51.17 22.34 -12.55
N GLY A 81 -50.85 23.64 -12.45
CA GLY A 81 -49.49 24.12 -12.24
C GLY A 81 -48.93 23.81 -10.85
N VAL A 82 -47.68 23.35 -10.83
CA VAL A 82 -46.72 23.55 -9.74
C VAL A 82 -45.32 23.48 -10.34
N LYS A 83 -44.47 24.47 -10.04
CA LYS A 83 -43.04 24.46 -10.42
C LYS A 83 -42.38 23.20 -9.82
N PRO A 84 -41.61 22.40 -10.60
CA PRO A 84 -40.89 21.28 -10.02
C PRO A 84 -39.75 21.79 -9.13
N PRO A 85 -39.41 21.09 -8.04
CA PRO A 85 -38.23 21.41 -7.25
C PRO A 85 -36.99 21.16 -8.13
N VAL A 86 -35.99 22.03 -7.98
CA VAL A 86 -34.68 21.90 -8.64
C VAL A 86 -34.13 20.50 -8.29
N PRO A 87 -33.75 19.65 -9.27
CA PRO A 87 -33.15 18.37 -8.97
C PRO A 87 -31.83 18.62 -8.21
N PRO A 88 -31.49 17.80 -7.20
CA PRO A 88 -30.17 17.89 -6.57
C PRO A 88 -29.09 17.75 -7.64
N PRO A 89 -27.94 18.45 -7.50
CA PRO A 89 -26.85 18.29 -8.44
C PRO A 89 -26.50 16.79 -8.56
N PRO A 90 -26.19 16.30 -9.77
CA PRO A 90 -25.79 14.91 -9.93
C PRO A 90 -24.62 14.61 -8.98
N PRO A 91 -24.60 13.44 -8.31
CA PRO A 91 -23.46 13.06 -7.49
C PRO A 91 -22.21 13.15 -8.37
N VAL A 92 -21.25 13.97 -7.92
CA VAL A 92 -19.95 14.08 -8.59
C VAL A 92 -19.42 12.63 -8.70
N PRO A 93 -19.16 12.12 -9.91
CA PRO A 93 -18.61 10.78 -10.03
C PRO A 93 -17.34 10.71 -9.18
N PRO A 94 -17.18 9.68 -8.34
CA PRO A 94 -15.99 9.56 -7.51
C PRO A 94 -14.78 9.63 -8.42
N THR A 95 -13.92 10.62 -8.20
CA THR A 95 -12.66 10.76 -8.90
C THR A 95 -11.95 9.41 -8.82
N PRO A 96 -11.57 8.78 -9.94
CA PRO A 96 -10.89 7.50 -9.91
C PRO A 96 -9.69 7.62 -8.97
N PRO A 97 -9.51 6.72 -7.99
CA PRO A 97 -8.38 6.81 -7.09
C PRO A 97 -7.10 6.79 -7.93
N VAL A 98 -6.29 7.84 -7.80
CA VAL A 98 -4.99 7.88 -8.46
C VAL A 98 -4.20 6.71 -7.89
N GLN A 99 -3.98 5.68 -8.71
CA GLN A 99 -3.26 4.49 -8.28
C GLN A 99 -1.87 4.92 -7.78
N PRO A 100 -1.46 4.48 -6.58
CA PRO A 100 -0.16 4.82 -6.03
C PRO A 100 0.94 4.40 -7.01
N LEU A 101 2.00 5.21 -7.06
CA LEU A 101 3.21 4.87 -7.80
C LEU A 101 3.92 3.75 -7.03
N HIS A 102 4.59 2.85 -7.74
CA HIS A 102 5.24 1.70 -7.12
C HIS A 102 6.51 1.31 -7.87
N ALA A 103 7.60 1.08 -7.15
CA ALA A 103 8.82 0.49 -7.68
C ALA A 103 9.51 -0.42 -6.65
N ASP A 104 10.04 -1.54 -7.14
CA ASP A 104 10.88 -2.45 -6.37
C ASP A 104 12.32 -2.45 -6.86
N GLY A 105 13.24 -2.78 -5.95
CA GLY A 105 14.65 -2.97 -6.27
C GLY A 105 15.54 -2.49 -5.14
N VAL A 106 16.80 -2.28 -5.46
CA VAL A 106 17.70 -1.56 -4.56
C VAL A 106 17.12 -0.16 -4.30
N LEU A 107 17.21 0.31 -3.05
CA LEU A 107 16.65 1.61 -2.61
C LEU A 107 16.86 2.76 -3.61
N ARG A 108 18.10 2.95 -4.09
CA ARG A 108 18.40 4.01 -5.06
C ARG A 108 17.60 3.85 -6.35
N GLU A 109 17.59 2.65 -6.91
CA GLU A 109 16.95 2.34 -8.20
C GLU A 109 15.43 2.41 -8.08
N ALA A 110 14.87 1.90 -6.97
CA ALA A 110 13.45 1.98 -6.66
C ALA A 110 12.99 3.44 -6.58
N LEU A 111 13.73 4.31 -5.87
CA LEU A 111 13.42 5.73 -5.79
C LEU A 111 13.53 6.42 -7.16
N ILE A 112 14.59 6.17 -7.92
CA ILE A 112 14.76 6.75 -9.27
C ILE A 112 13.57 6.38 -10.17
N ARG A 113 13.19 5.10 -10.21
CA ARG A 113 12.03 4.62 -10.97
C ARG A 113 10.73 5.26 -10.50
N LEU A 114 10.56 5.45 -9.18
CA LEU A 114 9.39 6.10 -8.61
C LEU A 114 9.25 7.55 -9.12
N TRP A 115 10.36 8.30 -9.16
CA TRP A 115 10.37 9.67 -9.68
C TRP A 115 10.13 9.73 -11.19
N GLU A 116 10.72 8.81 -11.96
CA GLU A 116 10.49 8.69 -13.40
C GLU A 116 9.01 8.42 -13.70
N GLN A 117 8.37 7.50 -12.96
CA GLN A 117 6.95 7.24 -13.08
C GLN A 117 6.11 8.48 -12.73
N ALA A 118 6.47 9.19 -11.66
CA ALA A 118 5.77 10.41 -11.26
C ALA A 118 5.80 11.47 -12.37
N ARG A 119 6.99 11.69 -12.95
CA ARG A 119 7.21 12.65 -14.04
C ARG A 119 6.53 12.23 -15.34
N ALA A 120 6.55 10.94 -15.67
CA ALA A 120 5.84 10.39 -16.82
C ALA A 120 4.32 10.62 -16.72
N ARG A 121 3.77 10.60 -15.51
CA ARG A 121 2.38 10.95 -15.21
C ARG A 121 2.12 12.45 -15.03
N LYS A 122 3.14 13.29 -15.26
CA LYS A 122 3.10 14.77 -15.09
C LYS A 122 2.65 15.21 -13.71
N LEU A 123 2.97 14.42 -12.68
CA LEU A 123 2.70 14.79 -11.30
C LEU A 123 3.66 15.90 -10.88
N GLU A 124 3.12 16.97 -10.33
CA GLU A 124 3.93 18.09 -9.86
C GLU A 124 4.55 17.81 -8.49
N ARG A 125 3.78 17.16 -7.60
CA ARG A 125 4.12 16.95 -6.20
C ARG A 125 3.63 15.60 -5.66
N LEU A 126 4.40 15.00 -4.76
CA LEU A 126 4.03 13.79 -4.03
C LEU A 126 3.78 14.11 -2.55
N ALA A 127 2.66 13.66 -1.99
CA ALA A 127 2.32 13.89 -0.59
C ALA A 127 3.03 12.92 0.36
N ASN A 128 3.16 11.66 -0.03
CA ASN A 128 3.78 10.63 0.80
C ASN A 128 4.73 9.76 -0.01
N VAL A 129 5.81 9.32 0.63
CA VAL A 129 6.70 8.27 0.13
C VAL A 129 6.82 7.22 1.23
N THR A 130 6.41 5.99 0.91
CA THR A 130 6.60 4.83 1.76
C THR A 130 7.80 4.03 1.27
N ILE A 131 8.62 3.54 2.19
CA ILE A 131 9.72 2.62 1.92
C ILE A 131 9.57 1.40 2.82
N ARG A 132 9.35 0.23 2.22
CA ARG A 132 9.30 -1.06 2.90
C ARG A 132 10.60 -1.81 2.66
N VAL A 133 11.27 -2.22 3.74
CA VAL A 133 12.57 -2.87 3.73
C VAL A 133 12.40 -4.31 4.20
N PHE A 134 12.96 -5.25 3.44
CA PHE A 134 12.81 -6.68 3.69
C PHE A 134 13.92 -7.29 4.56
N ASP A 135 15.03 -6.57 4.75
CA ASP A 135 16.09 -6.94 5.70
C ASP A 135 16.06 -5.99 6.91
N ALA A 136 15.99 -6.58 8.10
CA ALA A 136 15.91 -5.82 9.34
C ALA A 136 17.17 -4.98 9.62
N ALA A 137 18.36 -5.46 9.26
CA ALA A 137 19.59 -4.72 9.50
C ALA A 137 19.67 -3.49 8.59
N ASP A 138 19.22 -3.60 7.34
CA ASP A 138 19.09 -2.45 6.44
C ASP A 138 18.01 -1.47 6.93
N GLY A 139 16.86 -1.98 7.40
CA GLY A 139 15.80 -1.16 8.01
C GLY A 139 16.30 -0.40 9.23
N PHE A 140 17.05 -1.06 10.11
CA PHE A 140 17.67 -0.42 11.27
C PHE A 140 18.69 0.66 10.92
N ARG A 141 19.47 0.49 9.84
CA ARG A 141 20.36 1.55 9.34
C ARG A 141 19.57 2.75 8.82
N LEU A 142 18.39 2.53 8.23
CA LEU A 142 17.55 3.61 7.71
C LEU A 142 16.85 4.44 8.79
N LEU A 143 16.69 3.94 10.03
CA LEU A 143 16.08 4.69 11.13
C LEU A 143 16.69 6.08 11.32
N SER A 144 18.03 6.16 11.44
CA SER A 144 18.74 7.42 11.66
C SER A 144 18.72 8.33 10.43
N VAL A 145 18.71 7.74 9.23
CA VAL A 145 18.67 8.48 7.97
C VAL A 145 17.32 9.15 7.79
N VAL A 146 16.23 8.40 7.97
CA VAL A 146 14.85 8.90 7.86
C VAL A 146 14.58 9.94 8.94
N ALA A 147 15.03 9.72 10.18
CA ALA A 147 14.96 10.72 11.25
C ALA A 147 15.55 12.08 10.81
N GLY A 148 16.66 12.05 10.05
CA GLY A 148 17.33 13.25 9.54
C GLY A 148 16.71 13.91 8.30
N VAL A 149 15.68 13.36 7.67
CA VAL A 149 15.08 13.92 6.44
C VAL A 149 14.33 15.20 6.74
N ARG A 150 14.94 16.36 6.49
CA ARG A 150 14.33 17.66 6.84
C ARG A 150 13.16 18.06 5.93
N SER A 151 13.13 17.54 4.71
CA SER A 151 12.08 17.82 3.75
C SER A 151 10.75 17.13 4.06
N ALA A 152 10.75 16.13 4.94
CA ALA A 152 9.55 15.42 5.39
C ALA A 152 9.18 15.90 6.79
N GLU A 153 8.01 16.50 6.93
CA GLU A 153 7.47 16.99 8.20
C GLU A 153 6.95 15.83 9.06
N GLU A 154 6.31 14.84 8.43
CA GLU A 154 5.83 13.64 9.11
C GLU A 154 6.72 12.45 8.80
N LYS A 155 7.14 11.74 9.86
CA LYS A 155 7.95 10.52 9.75
C LYS A 155 7.40 9.48 10.69
N LYS A 156 6.98 8.37 10.12
CA LYS A 156 6.51 7.21 10.86
C LYS A 156 7.35 6.00 10.49
N VAL A 157 7.58 5.13 11.46
CA VAL A 157 8.12 3.80 11.21
C VAL A 157 7.21 2.77 11.84
N THR A 158 6.97 1.70 11.09
CA THR A 158 6.32 0.49 11.57
C THR A 158 7.32 -0.65 11.47
N LEU A 159 7.57 -1.32 12.59
CA LEU A 159 8.36 -2.55 12.64
C LEU A 159 7.41 -3.67 13.00
N SER A 160 7.42 -4.74 12.21
CA SER A 160 6.62 -5.91 12.51
C SER A 160 7.41 -7.17 12.20
N GLY A 161 7.21 -8.22 12.98
CA GLY A 161 7.85 -9.48 12.69
C GLY A 161 7.96 -10.41 13.87
N GLU A 162 8.72 -11.46 13.65
CA GLU A 162 8.91 -12.52 14.62
C GLU A 162 10.28 -13.20 14.44
N TYR A 163 10.78 -13.80 15.52
CA TYR A 163 11.98 -14.64 15.47
C TYR A 163 11.87 -15.85 16.39
N GLU A 164 12.62 -16.90 16.05
CA GLU A 164 12.81 -18.12 16.84
C GLU A 164 14.28 -18.19 17.30
N THR A 165 14.52 -18.40 18.59
CA THR A 165 15.87 -18.61 19.13
C THR A 165 16.40 -20.00 18.79
N ALA A 166 17.70 -20.22 18.93
CA ALA A 166 18.29 -21.55 18.75
C ALA A 166 17.69 -22.63 19.69
N ALA A 167 17.18 -22.21 20.85
CA ALA A 167 16.52 -23.08 21.82
C ALA A 167 15.01 -23.28 21.54
N GLY A 168 14.46 -22.70 20.47
CA GLY A 168 13.07 -22.84 20.06
C GLY A 168 12.09 -21.85 20.71
N SER A 169 12.57 -20.84 21.45
CA SER A 169 11.70 -19.78 21.98
C SER A 169 11.30 -18.81 20.87
N THR A 170 10.05 -18.34 20.89
CA THR A 170 9.53 -17.41 19.88
C THR A 170 9.25 -16.03 20.47
N LEU A 171 9.48 -14.99 19.68
CA LEU A 171 9.04 -13.62 19.96
C LEU A 171 8.31 -13.06 18.75
N GLU A 172 7.16 -12.41 18.98
CA GLU A 172 6.44 -11.61 18.00
C GLU A 172 6.48 -10.14 18.45
N LEU A 173 6.66 -9.22 17.51
CA LEU A 173 6.72 -7.79 17.79
C LEU A 173 5.94 -6.99 16.76
N GLU A 174 5.32 -5.92 17.27
CA GLU A 174 4.79 -4.84 16.47
C GLU A 174 5.15 -3.51 17.16
N TYR A 175 5.64 -2.58 16.37
CA TYR A 175 5.92 -1.22 16.80
C TYR A 175 5.40 -0.26 15.75
N THR A 176 4.81 0.84 16.21
CA THR A 176 4.44 1.98 15.37
C THR A 176 4.77 3.26 16.12
N GLY A 177 5.55 4.14 15.50
CA GLY A 177 5.96 5.40 16.12
C GLY A 177 6.95 6.19 15.26
N THR A 178 7.81 6.98 15.90
CA THR A 178 8.80 7.79 15.19
C THR A 178 10.11 7.01 14.97
N PRO A 179 10.89 7.31 13.92
CA PRO A 179 12.22 6.70 13.74
C PRO A 179 13.17 6.97 14.91
N GLN A 180 12.98 8.06 15.66
CA GLN A 180 13.80 8.41 16.83
C GLN A 180 13.48 7.51 18.02
N ASP A 181 12.20 7.27 18.31
CA ASP A 181 11.76 6.42 19.42
C ASP A 181 12.02 4.93 19.14
N ALA A 182 12.17 4.53 17.88
CA ALA A 182 12.54 3.18 17.47
C ALA A 182 14.04 2.86 17.67
N ALA A 183 14.90 3.86 17.96
CA ALA A 183 16.35 3.64 18.10
C ALA A 183 16.72 2.62 19.19
N PRO A 184 16.12 2.63 20.40
CA PRO A 184 16.39 1.60 21.40
C PRO A 184 15.94 0.20 20.98
N LEU A 185 14.88 0.10 20.16
CA LEU A 185 14.39 -1.20 19.67
C LEU A 185 15.39 -1.86 18.75
N LYS A 186 16.07 -1.09 17.90
CA LYS A 186 17.19 -1.61 17.11
C LYS A 186 18.24 -2.24 18.01
N ASP A 187 18.67 -1.56 19.06
CA ASP A 187 19.76 -2.04 19.92
C ASP A 187 19.36 -3.30 20.70
N PHE A 188 18.07 -3.45 21.02
CA PHE A 188 17.51 -4.68 21.57
C PHE A 188 17.42 -5.80 20.51
N LEU A 189 16.86 -5.53 19.34
CA LEU A 189 16.50 -6.55 18.34
C LEU A 189 17.68 -7.03 17.49
N ASP A 190 18.61 -6.15 17.12
CA ASP A 190 19.76 -6.49 16.25
C ASP A 190 20.56 -7.72 16.74
N PRO A 191 21.00 -7.81 18.02
CA PRO A 191 21.68 -9.01 18.50
C PRO A 191 20.78 -10.25 18.53
N GLN A 192 19.48 -10.11 18.84
CA GLN A 192 18.54 -11.24 18.88
C GLN A 192 18.32 -11.81 17.48
N LEU A 193 18.12 -10.94 16.48
CA LEU A 193 17.92 -11.33 15.09
C LEU A 193 19.18 -11.92 14.45
N ARG A 194 20.38 -11.56 14.92
CA ARG A 194 21.62 -12.21 14.48
C ARG A 194 21.78 -13.61 15.05
N ALA A 195 21.34 -13.83 16.30
CA ALA A 195 21.41 -15.12 16.97
C ALA A 195 20.20 -16.03 16.70
N ALA A 196 19.14 -15.50 16.07
CA ALA A 196 17.93 -16.24 15.77
C ALA A 196 18.18 -17.35 14.76
N LYS A 197 17.54 -18.50 15.00
CA LYS A 197 17.51 -19.65 14.08
C LYS A 197 16.64 -19.35 12.86
N ASP A 198 15.53 -18.66 13.09
CA ASP A 198 14.61 -18.21 12.04
C ASP A 198 14.08 -16.81 12.39
N LYS A 199 13.87 -15.97 11.38
CA LYS A 199 13.42 -14.59 11.54
C LYS A 199 12.68 -14.10 10.31
N ASN A 200 11.65 -13.32 10.56
CA ASN A 200 10.92 -12.61 9.53
C ASN A 200 10.53 -11.25 10.11
N VAL A 201 11.29 -10.21 9.75
CA VAL A 201 11.08 -8.85 10.27
C VAL A 201 11.07 -7.88 9.10
N GLU A 202 10.06 -7.05 9.09
CA GLU A 202 9.83 -6.00 8.11
C GLU A 202 9.91 -4.64 8.79
N VAL A 203 10.52 -3.68 8.08
CA VAL A 203 10.55 -2.28 8.52
C VAL A 203 9.95 -1.42 7.42
N ARG A 204 8.89 -0.68 7.76
CA ARG A 204 8.22 0.27 6.87
C ARG A 204 8.43 1.68 7.38
N PHE A 205 8.83 2.57 6.49
CA PHE A 205 8.92 4.00 6.73
C PHE A 205 7.87 4.73 5.92
N ASP A 206 7.18 5.68 6.53
CA ASP A 206 6.27 6.60 5.85
C ASP A 206 6.79 8.04 6.04
N LEU A 207 7.05 8.73 4.94
CA LEU A 207 7.50 10.11 4.89
C LEU A 207 6.39 10.98 4.29
N GLY A 208 5.81 11.86 5.10
CA GLY A 208 4.81 12.84 4.67
C GLY A 208 5.45 14.20 4.38
N PHE A 209 5.00 14.83 3.28
CA PHE A 209 5.46 16.11 2.78
C PHE A 209 4.28 17.09 2.75
N ALA A 210 4.19 18.00 3.71
CA ALA A 210 3.05 18.90 3.88
C ALA A 210 2.83 19.81 2.66
N ALA A 211 3.91 20.36 2.10
CA ALA A 211 3.87 21.13 0.85
C ALA A 211 4.02 20.25 -0.42
N GLY A 212 4.07 18.93 -0.26
CA GLY A 212 4.38 17.96 -1.29
C GLY A 212 5.85 18.01 -1.75
N LEU A 213 6.43 16.84 -2.01
CA LEU A 213 7.76 16.69 -2.60
C LEU A 213 7.72 17.09 -4.09
N PRO A 214 8.42 18.15 -4.52
CA PRO A 214 8.40 18.59 -5.91
C PRO A 214 9.07 17.59 -6.84
N MET A 215 8.41 17.24 -7.95
CA MET A 215 8.99 16.39 -9.01
C MET A 215 9.87 17.17 -10.00
N ALA A 216 9.69 18.49 -10.06
CA ALA A 216 10.57 19.39 -10.78
C ALA A 216 11.78 19.80 -9.91
N GLY A 217 12.88 20.18 -10.58
CA GLY A 217 14.11 20.55 -9.90
C GLY A 217 14.85 19.33 -9.33
N ALA A 218 15.55 19.52 -8.21
CA ALA A 218 16.47 18.53 -7.62
C ALA A 218 15.99 17.95 -6.27
N SER A 219 14.74 18.21 -5.86
CA SER A 219 14.25 17.83 -4.53
C SER A 219 14.17 16.30 -4.36
N ALA A 220 13.63 15.59 -5.35
CA ALA A 220 13.54 14.14 -5.35
C ALA A 220 14.93 13.46 -5.39
N GLU A 221 15.85 14.03 -6.16
CA GLU A 221 17.25 13.58 -6.26
C GLU A 221 17.98 13.78 -4.92
N LYS A 222 17.82 14.94 -4.27
CA LYS A 222 18.39 15.20 -2.93
C LYS A 222 17.85 14.26 -1.88
N LEU A 223 16.55 13.95 -1.92
CA LEU A 223 15.96 12.94 -1.03
C LEU A 223 16.59 11.56 -1.28
N THR A 224 16.78 11.19 -2.54
CA THR A 224 17.44 9.93 -2.93
C THR A 224 18.87 9.88 -2.41
N GLU A 225 19.66 10.93 -2.61
CA GLU A 225 21.03 11.05 -2.09
C GLU A 225 21.08 10.92 -0.57
N GLN A 226 20.16 11.59 0.13
CA GLN A 226 20.08 11.51 1.58
C GLN A 226 19.77 10.10 2.06
N LEU A 227 18.71 9.47 1.52
CA LEU A 227 18.26 8.13 1.94
C LEU A 227 19.28 7.04 1.63
N THR A 228 20.09 7.21 0.59
CA THR A 228 21.08 6.22 0.12
C THR A 228 22.49 6.42 0.68
N ARG A 229 22.71 7.45 1.52
CA ARG A 229 24.04 7.78 2.05
C ARG A 229 24.57 6.73 3.04
N PHE A 230 23.68 6.11 3.83
CA PHE A 230 24.06 5.18 4.89
C PHE A 230 23.44 3.79 4.74
N ALA A 231 22.33 3.68 4.00
CA ALA A 231 21.94 2.42 3.42
C ALA A 231 22.84 2.21 2.20
N THR A 232 23.92 1.44 2.36
CA THR A 232 24.67 0.87 1.22
C THR A 232 23.63 0.41 0.22
N GLY A 233 23.58 1.03 -0.97
CA GLY A 233 22.52 0.87 -1.97
C GLY A 233 22.39 -0.57 -2.48
N ALA A 234 21.95 -1.45 -1.60
CA ALA A 234 21.78 -2.89 -1.70
C ALA A 234 20.52 -3.32 -0.94
N ALA A 235 20.00 -2.46 -0.04
CA ALA A 235 18.73 -2.66 0.60
C ALA A 235 17.64 -2.80 -0.46
N TYR A 236 17.09 -4.01 -0.58
CA TYR A 236 15.94 -4.26 -1.43
C TYR A 236 14.71 -3.68 -0.74
N VAL A 237 13.97 -2.86 -1.48
CA VAL A 237 12.80 -2.16 -0.97
C VAL A 237 11.66 -2.21 -1.95
N GLU A 238 10.47 -2.06 -1.40
CA GLU A 238 9.28 -1.63 -2.11
C GLU A 238 9.05 -0.16 -1.77
N ALA A 239 9.06 0.71 -2.77
CA ALA A 239 8.76 2.12 -2.62
C ALA A 239 7.41 2.45 -3.24
N THR A 240 6.56 3.16 -2.49
CA THR A 240 5.28 3.66 -3.00
C THR A 240 5.13 5.15 -2.75
N ALA A 241 4.38 5.84 -3.61
CA ALA A 241 4.08 7.26 -3.41
C ALA A 241 2.66 7.62 -3.83
N THR A 242 2.09 8.58 -3.10
CA THR A 242 0.78 9.16 -3.38
C THR A 242 0.92 10.62 -3.81
N VAL A 243 -0.02 11.07 -4.65
CA VAL A 243 -0.03 12.43 -5.18
C VAL A 243 -0.51 13.40 -4.11
N ALA A 244 0.10 14.58 -4.05
CA ALA A 244 -0.45 15.66 -3.24
C ALA A 244 -1.75 16.15 -3.88
N GLU A 245 -2.83 16.22 -3.08
CA GLU A 245 -4.08 16.80 -3.57
C GLU A 245 -3.80 18.23 -4.06
N PRO A 246 -4.27 18.61 -5.26
CA PRO A 246 -4.15 19.99 -5.69
C PRO A 246 -4.87 20.84 -4.64
N ALA A 247 -4.16 21.81 -4.05
CA ALA A 247 -4.78 22.77 -3.15
C ALA A 247 -6.00 23.32 -3.88
N VAL A 248 -7.20 23.00 -3.37
CA VAL A 248 -8.43 23.59 -3.86
C VAL A 248 -8.26 25.08 -3.57
N MET A 249 -7.92 25.86 -4.61
CA MET A 249 -8.04 27.31 -4.50
C MET A 249 -9.51 27.55 -4.23
N GLU A 250 -9.81 27.86 -2.98
CA GLU A 250 -11.06 28.47 -2.55
C GLU A 250 -11.17 29.79 -3.31
N ALA A 251 -11.73 29.69 -4.51
CA ALA A 251 -12.10 30.82 -5.32
C ALA A 251 -13.47 31.29 -4.82
N ALA A 252 -13.43 32.40 -4.08
CA ALA A 252 -14.48 33.40 -3.90
C ALA A 252 -15.82 32.95 -3.26
N GLU A 253 -16.26 33.65 -2.21
CA GLU A 253 -16.98 34.93 -2.38
C GLU A 253 -16.79 35.86 -1.17
#